data_AF-A0A0D6DZF8-F1
#
_entry.id   AF-A0A0D6DZF8-F1
#
_cell.length_a   1.000
_cell.length_b   1.000
_cell.length_c   1.000
_cell.angle_alpha   90.00
_cell.angle_beta   90.00
_cell.angle_gamma   90.00
#
_symmetry.space_group_name_H-M   'P 1'
#
loop_
_entity.id
_entity.type
_entity.pdbx_description
1 polymer ?
#
loop_
_entity_poly.entity_id
_entity_poly.type
_entity_poly.pdbx_seq_one_letter_code
_entity_poly.pdbx_strand_id
1 'polypeptide(L)'
;MANSLLERLKARLEDDEVELSDAKLQEIIDDVTIDVLADTNQPELNIQLGAAVIGLSVIVINRLGTEGISSESYSGVSTSYLDDVPARIAIILNANRRLGSWGDDESDS
;
A
#
# COMPACT_ATOMS: atom_id res chain seq x y z
N MET A 1 -5.34 -20.87 8.98
CA MET A 1 -5.60 -19.44 9.26
C MET A 1 -4.89 -18.65 8.19
N ALA A 2 -5.56 -17.70 7.53
CA ALA A 2 -4.85 -16.78 6.65
C ALA A 2 -4.04 -15.82 7.54
N ASN A 3 -2.73 -15.68 7.29
CA ASN A 3 -1.92 -14.72 8.04
C ASN A 3 -2.41 -13.29 7.78
N SER A 4 -2.42 -12.45 8.82
CA SER A 4 -2.74 -11.02 8.67
C SER A 4 -1.69 -10.30 7.80
N LEU A 5 -2.01 -9.11 7.31
CA LEU A 5 -1.07 -8.31 6.52
C LEU A 5 0.20 -7.99 7.34
N LEU A 6 0.04 -7.70 8.63
CA LEU A 6 1.14 -7.45 9.55
C LEU A 6 2.09 -8.65 9.66
N GLU A 7 1.56 -9.85 9.89
CA GLU A 7 2.39 -11.06 9.99
C GLU A 7 3.12 -11.35 8.68
N ARG A 8 2.46 -11.10 7.54
CA ARG A 8 3.08 -11.27 6.21
C ARG A 8 4.11 -10.20 5.90
N LEU A 9 3.96 -8.99 6.44
CA LEU A 9 4.94 -7.92 6.31
C LEU A 9 6.17 -8.23 7.16
N LYS A 10 5.97 -8.58 8.43
CA LYS A 10 7.05 -8.99 9.34
C LYS A 10 7.89 -10.11 8.75
N ALA A 11 7.24 -11.16 8.23
CA ALA A 11 7.92 -12.27 7.57
C ALA A 11 8.76 -11.90 6.32
N ARG A 12 8.58 -10.70 5.75
CA ARG A 12 9.42 -10.18 4.65
C ARG A 12 10.54 -9.28 5.13
N LEU A 13 10.40 -8.72 6.33
CA LEU A 13 11.37 -7.83 6.95
C LEU A 13 12.36 -8.57 7.85
N GLU A 14 12.12 -9.85 8.20
CA GLU A 14 13.00 -10.63 9.08
C GLU A 14 14.47 -10.72 8.59
N ASP A 15 14.74 -10.46 7.31
CA ASP A 15 16.08 -10.43 6.73
C ASP A 15 16.78 -9.06 6.84
N ASP A 16 16.02 -7.97 7.06
CA ASP A 16 16.53 -6.61 7.17
C ASP A 16 16.44 -6.18 8.64
N GLU A 17 17.50 -5.62 9.24
CA GLU A 17 17.53 -5.17 10.65
C GLU A 17 16.62 -3.96 10.92
N VAL A 18 15.32 -4.09 10.66
CA VAL A 18 14.30 -3.04 10.77
C VAL A 18 13.75 -3.03 12.19
N GLU A 19 14.21 -2.08 12.99
CA GLU A 19 13.68 -1.83 14.34
C GLU A 19 12.41 -0.95 14.31
N LEU A 20 11.33 -1.44 13.67
CA LEU A 20 10.01 -0.80 13.73
C LEU A 20 9.08 -1.57 14.66
N SER A 21 8.31 -0.83 15.48
CA SER A 21 7.29 -1.44 16.34
C SER A 21 6.11 -1.95 15.51
N ASP A 22 5.42 -2.99 16.00
CA ASP A 22 4.21 -3.52 15.35
C ASP A 22 3.15 -2.44 15.11
N ALA A 23 3.04 -1.47 16.02
CA ALA A 23 2.14 -0.32 15.86
C ALA A 23 2.53 0.55 14.66
N LYS A 24 3.83 0.79 14.46
CA LYS A 24 4.32 1.59 13.34
C LYS A 24 4.19 0.84 12.01
N LEU A 25 4.43 -0.47 12.01
CA LEU A 25 4.19 -1.33 10.86
C LEU A 25 2.70 -1.34 10.46
N GLN A 26 1.80 -1.36 11.44
CA GLN A 26 0.36 -1.30 11.18
C GLN A 26 -0.05 0.06 10.58
N GLU A 27 0.45 1.17 11.11
CA GLU A 27 0.21 2.51 10.55
C GLU A 27 0.63 2.59 9.07
N ILE A 28 1.81 2.06 8.74
CA ILE A 28 2.30 2.00 7.34
C ILE A 28 1.40 1.12 6.46
N ILE A 29 0.91 -0.01 6.98
CA ILE A 29 -0.03 -0.86 6.24
C ILE A 29 -1.34 -0.10 5.97
N ASP A 30 -1.84 0.64 6.95
CA ASP A 30 -3.11 1.38 6.84
C ASP A 30 -2.99 2.49 5.80
N ASP A 31 -1.92 3.28 5.84
CA ASP A 31 -1.63 4.35 4.87
C ASP A 31 -1.52 3.78 3.44
N VAL A 32 -0.71 2.75 3.26
CA VAL A 32 -0.53 2.09 1.95
C VAL A 32 -1.83 1.46 1.45
N THR A 33 -2.67 0.95 2.36
CA THR A 33 -3.98 0.39 1.99
C THR A 33 -4.90 1.48 1.45
N ILE A 34 -4.95 2.65 2.10
CA ILE A 34 -5.73 3.79 1.63
C ILE A 34 -5.27 4.20 0.23
N ASP A 35 -3.97 4.31 0.01
CA ASP A 35 -3.40 4.73 -1.27
C ASP A 35 -3.66 3.70 -2.39
N VAL A 36 -3.54 2.40 -2.09
CA VAL A 36 -3.85 1.33 -3.06
C VAL A 36 -5.33 1.31 -3.44
N LEU A 37 -6.24 1.50 -2.47
CA LEU A 37 -7.68 1.55 -2.74
C LEU A 37 -8.04 2.79 -3.57
N ALA A 38 -7.42 3.94 -3.28
CA ALA A 38 -7.58 5.16 -4.06
C ALA A 38 -7.05 5.01 -5.50
N ASP A 39 -5.84 4.48 -5.69
CA ASP A 39 -5.23 4.29 -7.02
C ASP A 39 -6.02 3.30 -7.90
N THR A 40 -6.58 2.27 -7.28
CA THR A 40 -7.34 1.24 -7.98
C THR A 40 -8.84 1.52 -8.02
N ASN A 41 -9.30 2.59 -7.36
CA ASN A 41 -10.72 2.90 -7.20
C ASN A 41 -11.54 1.69 -6.69
N GLN A 42 -10.97 0.95 -5.74
CA GLN A 42 -11.60 -0.22 -5.13
C GLN A 42 -12.18 0.17 -3.77
N PRO A 43 -13.40 -0.27 -3.44
CA PRO A 43 -14.04 0.07 -2.16
C PRO A 43 -13.46 -0.73 -0.97
N GLU A 44 -12.83 -1.88 -1.25
CA GLU A 44 -12.31 -2.78 -0.24
C GLU A 44 -11.09 -3.55 -0.74
N LEU A 45 -10.27 -4.01 0.21
CA LEU A 45 -9.03 -4.72 -0.09
C LEU A 45 -9.30 -6.20 -0.42
N ASN A 46 -8.97 -6.61 -1.64
CA ASN A 46 -8.99 -8.00 -2.03
C ASN A 46 -7.62 -8.69 -1.82
N ILE A 47 -7.56 -10.01 -2.02
CA ILE A 47 -6.33 -10.82 -1.80
C ILE A 47 -5.14 -10.32 -2.63
N GLN A 48 -5.37 -9.92 -3.89
CA GLN A 48 -4.32 -9.47 -4.79
C GLN A 48 -3.79 -8.11 -4.35
N LEU A 49 -4.69 -7.18 -4.04
CA LEU A 49 -4.34 -5.87 -3.49
C LEU A 49 -3.62 -5.99 -2.16
N GLY A 50 -4.00 -6.94 -1.30
CA GLY A 50 -3.27 -7.22 -0.06
C GLY A 50 -1.82 -7.66 -0.30
N ALA A 51 -1.53 -8.34 -1.42
CA ALA A 51 -0.14 -8.63 -1.80
C ALA A 51 0.61 -7.39 -2.30
N ALA A 52 -0.08 -6.47 -2.97
CA ALA A 52 0.47 -5.18 -3.40
C ALA A 52 0.80 -4.29 -2.19
N VAL A 53 -0.14 -4.16 -1.23
CA VAL A 53 0.05 -3.41 0.01
C VAL A 53 1.32 -3.83 0.72
N ILE A 54 1.50 -5.13 0.99
CA ILE A 54 2.71 -5.60 1.68
C ILE A 54 3.97 -5.28 0.89
N GLY A 55 3.93 -5.39 -0.45
CA GLY A 55 5.08 -5.07 -1.30
C GLY A 55 5.46 -3.58 -1.24
N LEU A 56 4.47 -2.70 -1.28
CA LEU A 56 4.65 -1.26 -1.16
C LEU A 56 5.09 -0.86 0.26
N SER A 57 4.55 -1.48 1.30
CA SER A 57 4.97 -1.25 2.70
C SER A 57 6.45 -1.56 2.91
N VAL A 58 6.98 -2.64 2.31
CA VAL A 58 8.43 -2.92 2.36
C VAL A 58 9.24 -1.79 1.72
N ILE A 59 8.79 -1.25 0.59
CA ILE A 59 9.47 -0.13 -0.08
C ILE A 59 9.49 1.11 0.82
N VAL A 60 8.34 1.44 1.43
CA VAL A 60 8.23 2.57 2.37
C VAL A 60 9.19 2.39 3.55
N ILE A 61 9.24 1.20 4.13
CA ILE A 61 10.11 0.88 5.28
C ILE A 61 11.59 0.97 4.90
N ASN A 62 11.98 0.38 3.77
CA ASN A 62 13.36 0.42 3.31
C ASN A 62 13.81 1.87 3.06
N ARG A 63 12.92 2.70 2.53
CA ARG A 63 13.18 4.12 2.33
C ARG A 63 13.39 4.88 3.64
N LEU A 64 12.54 4.63 4.65
CA LEU A 64 12.70 5.18 6.00
C LEU A 64 14.06 4.81 6.62
N GLY A 65 14.52 3.58 6.41
CA GLY A 65 15.84 3.13 6.84
C GLY A 65 16.99 3.86 6.15
N THR A 66 16.85 4.19 4.86
CA THR A 66 17.88 4.89 4.07
C THR A 66 17.93 6.40 4.26
N GLU A 67 16.77 7.05 4.45
CA GLU A 67 16.68 8.53 4.57
C GLU A 67 16.85 9.02 6.02
N GLY A 68 16.93 8.10 6.98
CA GLY A 68 16.96 8.40 8.40
C GLY A 68 15.56 8.70 8.94
N ILE A 69 15.28 8.25 10.17
CA ILE A 69 13.99 8.49 10.84
C ILE A 69 13.92 9.96 11.29
N SER A 70 13.74 10.89 10.34
CA SER A 70 13.36 12.26 10.68
C SER A 70 11.88 12.25 11.03
N SER A 71 11.62 12.05 12.31
CA SER A 71 10.31 11.96 12.93
C SER A 71 9.57 13.31 12.91
N GLU A 72 9.06 13.74 11.77
CA GLU A 72 8.02 14.78 11.71
C GLU A 72 6.95 14.40 10.69
N SER A 73 5.76 14.06 11.19
CA SER A 73 4.49 13.99 10.48
C SER A 73 4.48 13.17 9.18
N TYR A 74 4.40 11.85 9.28
CA TYR A 74 4.11 10.98 8.11
C TYR A 74 2.63 11.02 7.67
N SER A 75 1.93 12.13 7.90
CA SER A 75 0.55 12.34 7.44
C SER A 75 0.49 12.98 6.04
N GLY A 76 1.58 12.88 5.26
CA GLY A 76 1.70 13.56 3.99
C GLY A 76 2.88 13.18 3.11
N VAL A 77 3.50 12.00 3.31
CA VAL A 77 4.49 11.47 2.34
C VAL A 77 3.73 10.94 1.13
N SER A 78 3.23 11.93 0.40
CA SER A 78 2.47 11.84 -0.83
C SER A 78 3.26 11.03 -1.83
N THR A 79 2.63 9.98 -2.35
CA THR A 79 2.69 9.48 -3.73
C THR A 79 4.04 9.04 -4.32
N SER A 80 5.19 9.36 -3.72
CA SER A 80 6.50 9.12 -4.34
C SER A 80 6.84 7.65 -4.50
N TYR A 81 6.27 6.77 -3.67
CA TYR A 81 6.47 5.33 -3.79
C TYR A 81 5.51 4.68 -4.82
N LEU A 82 4.44 5.38 -5.23
CA LEU A 82 3.56 4.96 -6.33
C LEU A 82 4.15 5.32 -7.71
N ASP A 83 5.08 6.28 -7.75
CA ASP A 83 5.78 6.67 -8.99
C ASP A 83 6.85 5.65 -9.42
N ASP A 84 7.47 4.93 -8.46
CA ASP A 84 8.53 3.93 -8.71
C ASP A 84 8.08 2.52 -8.30
N VAL A 85 6.84 2.16 -8.67
CA VAL A 85 6.26 0.87 -8.32
C VAL A 85 6.94 -0.25 -9.14
N PRO A 86 7.48 -1.30 -8.49
CA PRO A 86 8.03 -2.44 -9.19
C PRO A 86 7.01 -3.04 -10.16
N ALA A 87 7.47 -3.44 -11.36
CA ALA A 87 6.60 -3.93 -12.44
C ALA A 87 5.60 -5.01 -12.00
N ARG A 88 6.01 -5.91 -11.10
CA ARG A 88 5.15 -6.95 -10.54
C ARG A 88 3.95 -6.40 -9.77
N ILE A 89 4.15 -5.33 -9.00
CA ILE A 89 3.10 -4.67 -8.21
C ILE A 89 2.23 -3.83 -9.15
N ALA A 90 2.83 -3.12 -10.10
CA ALA A 90 2.09 -2.33 -11.09
C ALA A 90 1.09 -3.18 -11.89
N ILE A 91 1.45 -4.41 -12.26
CA ILE A 91 0.53 -5.36 -12.91
C ILE A 91 -0.69 -5.65 -12.02
N ILE A 92 -0.50 -5.84 -10.71
CA ILE A 92 -1.59 -6.10 -9.76
C ILE A 92 -2.51 -4.89 -9.66
N LEU A 93 -1.96 -3.68 -9.50
CA LEU A 93 -2.73 -2.45 -9.39
C LEU A 93 -3.57 -2.22 -10.65
N ASN A 94 -2.94 -2.29 -11.83
CA ASN A 94 -3.62 -2.11 -13.10
C ASN A 94 -4.72 -3.16 -13.35
N ALA A 95 -4.48 -4.43 -13.00
CA ALA A 95 -5.48 -5.49 -13.14
C ALA A 95 -6.69 -5.31 -12.21
N ASN A 96 -6.51 -4.60 -11.10
CA ASN A 96 -7.58 -4.34 -10.12
C ASN A 96 -8.19 -2.95 -10.26
N ARG A 97 -7.71 -2.10 -11.17
CA ARG A 97 -8.21 -0.74 -11.34
C ARG A 97 -9.65 -0.79 -11.89
N ARG A 98 -10.61 -0.27 -11.12
CA ARG A 98 -11.97 -0.04 -11.61
C ARG A 98 -11.97 1.25 -12.40
N LEU A 99 -12.38 1.16 -13.66
CA LEU A 99 -12.77 2.36 -14.41
C LEU A 99 -13.85 3.06 -13.60
N GLY A 100 -13.61 4.31 -13.20
CA GLY A 100 -14.65 5.13 -12.60
C GLY A 100 -15.87 5.07 -13.52
N SER A 101 -17.02 4.71 -12.97
CA SER A 101 -18.30 4.90 -13.66
C SER A 101 -18.38 6.39 -14.00
N TRP A 102 -18.01 6.74 -15.22
CA TRP A 102 -18.43 7.99 -15.83
C TRP A 102 -19.92 7.82 -16.02
N GLY A 103 -20.70 8.62 -15.28
CA GLY A 103 -22.09 8.37 -14.96
C GLY A 103 -22.92 7.77 -16.10
N ASP A 104 -23.55 6.65 -15.79
CA ASP A 104 -24.90 6.36 -16.28
C ASP A 104 -25.85 7.37 -15.60
N ASP A 105 -25.70 8.65 -15.92
CA ASP A 105 -26.69 9.70 -15.62
C ASP A 105 -27.53 9.91 -16.89
N GLU A 106 -27.97 8.81 -17.51
CA GLU A 106 -29.20 8.81 -18.29
C GLU A 106 -30.35 8.86 -17.28
N SER A 107 -30.57 10.06 -16.74
CA SER A 107 -31.89 10.47 -16.28
C SER A 107 -32.79 10.53 -17.52
N ASP A 108 -33.24 9.36 -17.96
CA ASP A 108 -34.14 9.16 -19.07
C ASP A 108 -35.55 9.59 -18.60
N SER A 109 -36.01 10.71 -19.18
CA SER A 109 -37.40 11.23 -19.25
C SER A 109 -38.14 11.75 -18.01
#